data_AF-A0A930VXL1-F1
#
_entry.id   AF-A0A930VXL1-F1
#
_cell.length_a   1.000
_cell.length_b   1.000
_cell.length_c   1.000
_cell.angle_alpha   90.00
_cell.angle_beta   90.00
_cell.angle_gamma   90.00
#
_symmetry.space_group_name_H-M   'P 1'
#
loop_
_entity.id
_entity.type
_entity.pdbx_description
1 polymer ?
#
loop_
_entity_poly.entity_id
_entity_poly.type
_entity_poly.pdbx_seq_one_letter_code
_entity_poly.pdbx_strand_id
1 'polypeptide(L)' 'RKSAFARKTLMERGISKEWTDAIYMPIGDDIMAVTPSEIAISIAAEMIRCRANFRPEKPHQKRPSST' A
#
# COMPACT_ATOMS: atom_id res chain seq x y z
N ARG A 1 11.23 -11.43 5.45
CA ARG A 1 11.37 -11.99 6.82
C ARG A 1 10.37 -11.39 7.81
N LYS A 2 10.37 -10.06 8.06
CA LYS A 2 9.43 -9.41 9.01
C LYS A 2 7.94 -9.57 8.64
N SER A 3 7.59 -9.41 7.36
CA SER A 3 6.20 -9.59 6.87
C SER A 3 5.66 -11.01 7.12
N ALA A 4 6.42 -12.04 6.74
CA ALA A 4 6.03 -13.44 7.00
C ALA A 4 5.88 -13.76 8.49
N PHE A 5 6.77 -13.23 9.34
CA PHE A 5 6.66 -13.36 10.78
C PHE A 5 5.36 -12.71 11.32
N ALA A 6 5.09 -11.46 10.92
CA ALA A 6 3.89 -10.75 11.35
C ALA A 6 2.59 -11.48 10.90
N ARG A 7 2.54 -11.97 9.66
CA ARG A 7 1.40 -12.76 9.16
C ARG A 7 1.18 -14.02 10.00
N LYS A 8 2.25 -14.79 10.25
CA LYS A 8 2.19 -15.99 11.09
C LYS A 8 1.65 -15.67 12.48
N THR A 9 2.16 -14.63 13.14
CA THR A 9 1.71 -14.22 14.47
C THR A 9 0.24 -13.79 14.50
N LEU A 10 -0.25 -13.12 13.46
CA LEU A 10 -1.67 -12.73 13.37
C LEU A 10 -2.58 -13.96 13.21
N MET A 11 -2.19 -14.92 12.37
CA MET A 11 -2.92 -16.18 12.20
C MET A 11 -2.95 -17.00 13.49
N GLU A 12 -1.82 -17.10 14.21
CA GLU A 12 -1.73 -17.78 15.51
C GLU A 12 -2.64 -17.14 16.58
N ARG A 13 -2.94 -15.84 16.45
CA ARG A 13 -3.86 -15.10 17.33
C ARG A 13 -5.32 -15.18 16.89
N GLY A 14 -5.63 -15.99 15.87
CA GLY A 14 -7.00 -16.22 15.40
C GLY A 14 -7.53 -15.18 14.40
N ILE A 15 -6.67 -14.33 13.85
CA ILE A 15 -7.07 -13.45 12.74
C ILE A 15 -7.18 -14.30 11.47
N SER A 16 -8.29 -14.16 10.75
CA SER A 16 -8.55 -14.97 9.57
C SER A 16 -7.53 -14.70 8.47
N LYS A 17 -7.30 -15.70 7.61
CA LYS A 17 -6.34 -15.59 6.51
C LYS A 17 -6.73 -14.46 5.56
N GLU A 18 -8.02 -14.29 5.28
CA GLU A 18 -8.57 -13.23 4.43
C GLU A 18 -8.18 -11.85 4.95
N TRP A 19 -8.31 -11.63 6.27
CA TRP A 19 -7.90 -10.38 6.91
C TRP A 19 -6.39 -10.19 6.88
N THR A 20 -5.60 -11.22 7.14
CA THR A 20 -4.14 -11.10 7.07
C THR A 20 -3.64 -10.81 5.66
N ASP A 21 -4.25 -11.43 4.63
CA ASP A 21 -3.91 -11.24 3.23
C ASP A 21 -4.24 -9.83 2.71
N ALA A 22 -5.24 -9.18 3.31
CA ALA A 22 -5.58 -7.78 3.02
C ALA A 22 -4.56 -6.74 3.52
N ILE A 23 -3.60 -7.12 4.36
CA ILE A 23 -2.60 -6.19 4.92
C ILE A 23 -1.49 -5.94 3.89
N TYR A 24 -1.26 -4.68 3.54
CA TYR A 24 -0.12 -4.23 2.72
C TYR A 24 1.19 -4.35 3.50
N MET A 25 2.09 -5.22 3.04
CA MET A 25 3.39 -5.47 3.70
C MET A 25 4.45 -5.90 2.67
N PRO A 26 5.57 -5.16 2.49
CA PRO A 26 5.93 -3.91 3.17
C PRO A 26 4.96 -2.76 2.86
N ILE A 27 4.90 -1.78 3.76
CA ILE A 27 4.10 -0.57 3.58
C ILE A 27 4.90 0.45 2.77
N GLY A 28 4.19 1.24 1.98
CA GLY A 28 4.72 2.30 1.14
C GLY A 28 4.93 1.86 -0.31
N ASP A 29 4.85 2.83 -1.21
CA ASP A 29 5.16 2.64 -2.62
C ASP A 29 6.65 2.43 -2.86
N ASP A 30 6.97 1.58 -3.84
CA ASP A 30 8.34 1.27 -4.20
C ASP A 30 8.99 2.46 -4.92
N ILE A 31 9.68 3.29 -4.12
CA ILE A 31 10.41 4.48 -4.58
C ILE A 31 11.90 4.42 -4.22
N MET A 32 12.41 3.23 -3.90
CA MET A 32 13.79 3.03 -3.43
C MET A 32 14.13 3.83 -2.15
N ALA A 33 13.15 4.00 -1.25
CA ALA A 33 13.31 4.76 -0.02
C ALA A 33 14.33 4.11 0.95
N VAL A 34 15.23 4.93 1.50
CA VAL A 34 16.26 4.54 2.48
C VAL A 34 16.16 5.36 3.76
N THR A 35 15.97 6.68 3.63
CA THR A 35 15.90 7.57 4.79
C THR A 35 14.52 7.55 5.44
N PRO A 36 14.38 7.89 6.74
CA PRO A 36 13.08 7.99 7.38
C PRO A 36 12.10 8.92 6.63
N SER A 37 12.59 10.03 6.07
CA SER A 37 11.78 10.97 5.30
C SER A 37 11.29 10.36 3.98
N GLU A 38 12.15 9.65 3.27
CA GLU A 38 11.76 8.93 2.04
C GLU A 38 10.72 7.84 2.35
N ILE A 39 10.91 7.10 3.45
CA ILE A 39 9.95 6.07 3.89
C ILE A 39 8.60 6.73 4.23
N ALA A 40 8.60 7.87 4.91
CA ALA A 40 7.37 8.61 5.23
C ALA A 40 6.63 9.05 3.95
N ILE A 41 7.36 9.55 2.94
CA ILE A 41 6.77 9.94 1.65
C ILE A 41 6.22 8.71 0.91
N SER A 42 6.96 7.60 0.87
CA SER A 42 6.52 6.32 0.30
C SER A 42 5.19 5.84 0.89
N ILE A 43 5.05 5.92 2.22
CA ILE A 43 3.82 5.55 2.95
C ILE A 43 2.69 6.53 2.61
N ALA A 44 2.95 7.84 2.66
CA ALA A 44 1.94 8.85 2.34
C ALA A 44 1.43 8.73 0.89
N ALA A 45 2.33 8.40 -0.06
CA ALA A 45 1.99 8.14 -1.45
C ALA A 45 1.04 6.94 -1.58
N GLU A 46 1.34 5.81 -0.93
CA GLU A 46 0.47 4.64 -0.92
C GLU A 46 -0.92 4.97 -0.34
N MET A 47 -0.98 5.68 0.79
CA MET A 47 -2.25 6.10 1.41
C MET A 47 -3.09 6.97 0.47
N ILE A 48 -2.44 7.94 -0.20
CA ILE A 48 -3.11 8.82 -1.18
C ILE A 48 -3.63 8.00 -2.36
N ARG A 49 -2.84 7.08 -2.90
CA ARG A 49 -3.20 6.18 -4.01
C ARG A 49 -4.42 5.32 -3.64
N CYS A 50 -4.38 4.64 -2.49
CA CYS A 50 -5.48 3.82 -2.01
C CYS A 50 -6.77 4.64 -1.89
N ARG A 51 -6.72 5.83 -1.26
CA ARG A 51 -7.88 6.74 -1.19
C ARG A 51 -8.33 7.21 -2.57
N ALA A 52 -7.42 7.50 -3.49
CA ALA A 52 -7.75 7.98 -4.83
C ALA A 52 -8.46 6.91 -5.68
N ASN A 53 -8.17 5.62 -5.46
CA ASN A 53 -8.84 4.52 -6.14
C ASN A 53 -10.34 4.42 -5.81
N PHE A 54 -10.77 4.97 -4.67
CA PHE A 54 -12.18 5.05 -4.28
C PHE A 54 -12.87 6.35 -4.72
N ARG A 55 -12.16 7.28 -5.39
CA ARG A 55 -12.79 8.51 -5.89
C ARG A 55 -13.66 8.19 -7.11
N PRO A 56 -14.88 8.77 -7.21
CA PRO A 56 -15.75 8.58 -8.37
C PRO A 56 -15.19 9.22 -9.63
N GLU A 57 -14.45 10.32 -9.48
CA GLU A 57 -13.84 11.06 -10.60
C GLU A 57 -12.33 11.26 -10.39
N LYS A 58 -11.58 11.18 -11.50
CA LYS A 58 -10.13 11.34 -11.52
C LYS A 58 -9.77 12.65 -12.23
N PRO A 59 -9.60 13.77 -11.51
CA PRO A 59 -9.55 15.12 -12.09
C PRO A 59 -8.36 15.40 -13.03
N HIS A 60 -7.33 14.54 -13.04
CA HIS A 60 -6.10 14.74 -13.83
C HIS A 60 -5.72 13.56 -14.72
N GLN A 61 -6.63 12.60 -14.93
CA GLN A 61 -6.36 11.50 -15.85
C GLN A 61 -6.48 12.01 -17.29
N LYS A 62 -5.38 12.53 -17.86
CA LYS A 62 -5.33 12.85 -19.29
C LYS A 62 -5.74 11.59 -20.05
N ARG A 63 -6.78 11.70 -20.89
CA ARG A 63 -7.08 10.66 -21.88
C ARG A 63 -5.79 10.39 -22.66
N PRO A 64 -5.39 9.12 -22.90
CA PRO A 64 -4.32 8.87 -23.84
C PRO A 64 -4.71 9.56 -25.14
N SER A 65 -3.84 10.46 -25.62
CA SER A 65 -3.96 11.04 -26.95
C SER A 65 -3.95 9.87 -27.92
N SER A 66 -5.11 9.58 -28.49
CA SER A 66 -5.25 8.67 -29.62
C SER A 66 -4.48 9.27 -30.80
N THR A 67 -3.27 8.77 -31.00
CA THR A 67 -2.51 8.89 -32.25
C THR A 67 -1.94 7.52 -32.57
#